data_AF-A0A9W8MSC1-F1
#
_entry.id   AF-A0A9W8MSC1-F1
#
_cell.length_a   1.000
_cell.length_b   1.000
_cell.length_c   1.000
_cell.angle_alpha   90.00
_cell.angle_beta   90.00
_cell.angle_gamma   90.00
#
_symmetry.space_group_name_H-M   'P 1'
#
loop_
_entity.id
_entity.type
_entity.pdbx_description
1 polymer ?
#
loop_
_entity_poly.entity_id
_entity_poly.type
_entity_poly.pdbx_seq_one_letter_code
_entity_poly.pdbx_strand_id
1 'polypeptide(L)'
;MAYTVTVNIVQKLASPNRFTVVERTCQQNCYWTESGNGEYVLNLHNSGTSGMLRFRILATGEEFTVAVGVHNYKRWCDIIPNFQELNKTAMLIHPTYYGGERDGMLWKQLPSFETVDKKGHKLVLIFNPAEGNNLYATLSISA
;
A
#
# COMPACT_ATOMS: atom_id res chain seq x y z
N MET A 1 17.70 11.83 -4.65
CA MET A 1 17.34 12.13 -3.25
C MET A 1 16.48 10.99 -2.75
N ALA A 2 16.89 10.34 -1.66
CA ALA A 2 16.22 9.15 -1.14
C ALA A 2 14.98 9.51 -0.31
N TYR A 3 14.02 8.59 -0.28
CA TYR A 3 12.81 8.68 0.53
C TYR A 3 12.61 7.38 1.30
N THR A 4 11.93 7.48 2.44
CA THR A 4 11.37 6.34 3.14
C THR A 4 9.86 6.54 3.29
N VAL A 5 9.11 5.45 3.18
CA VAL A 5 7.68 5.41 3.53
C VAL A 5 7.48 4.30 4.54
N THR A 6 7.27 4.67 5.80
CA THR A 6 6.89 3.72 6.86
C THR A 6 5.37 3.54 6.84
N VAL A 7 4.92 2.30 6.70
CA VAL A 7 3.51 1.91 6.72
C VAL A 7 3.22 1.18 8.01
N ASN A 8 2.45 1.83 8.89
CA ASN A 8 1.93 1.23 10.12
C ASN A 8 0.52 0.69 9.88
N ILE A 9 0.26 -0.54 10.32
CA ILE A 9 -1.00 -1.24 10.05
C ILE A 9 -1.79 -1.37 11.35
N VAL A 10 -2.95 -0.71 11.38
CA VAL A 10 -3.88 -0.73 12.51
C VAL A 10 -5.15 -1.48 12.10
N GLN A 11 -5.35 -2.67 12.66
CA GLN A 11 -6.53 -3.49 12.37
C GLN A 11 -7.46 -3.58 13.58
N LYS A 12 -8.73 -3.20 13.40
CA LYS A 12 -9.82 -3.36 14.35
C LYS A 12 -10.62 -4.65 14.10
N LEU A 13 -9.97 -5.65 13.52
CA LEU A 13 -10.54 -6.97 13.25
C LEU A 13 -10.02 -7.98 14.29
N ALA A 14 -10.91 -8.84 14.78
CA ALA A 14 -10.56 -9.94 15.66
C ALA A 14 -10.03 -11.14 14.85
N SER A 15 -9.11 -11.91 15.44
CA SER A 15 -8.73 -13.21 14.88
C SER A 15 -9.95 -14.14 14.83
N PRO A 16 -10.11 -14.97 13.78
CA PRO A 16 -9.18 -15.23 12.68
C PRO A 16 -9.30 -14.30 11.47
N ASN A 17 -10.16 -13.27 11.52
CA ASN A 17 -10.48 -12.40 10.38
C ASN A 17 -9.49 -11.24 10.20
N ARG A 18 -8.23 -11.41 10.62
CA ARG A 18 -7.19 -10.40 10.46
C ARG A 18 -6.49 -10.60 9.12
N PHE A 19 -6.18 -9.49 8.46
CA PHE A 19 -5.40 -9.50 7.24
C PHE A 19 -3.91 -9.67 7.56
N THR A 20 -3.21 -10.51 6.81
CA THR A 20 -1.75 -10.65 6.86
C THR A 20 -1.13 -10.24 5.53
N VAL A 21 0.08 -9.69 5.56
CA VAL A 21 0.82 -9.39 4.33
C VAL A 21 1.32 -10.70 3.72
N VAL A 22 0.92 -10.99 2.49
CA VAL A 22 1.27 -12.22 1.75
C VAL A 22 2.13 -11.97 0.52
N GLU A 23 2.28 -10.71 0.10
CA GLU A 23 3.16 -10.34 -1.01
C GLU A 23 3.67 -8.92 -0.81
N ARG A 24 4.91 -8.67 -1.23
CA ARG A 24 5.52 -7.35 -1.27
C ARG A 24 6.17 -7.18 -2.61
N THR A 25 5.87 -6.08 -3.28
CA THR A 25 6.56 -5.73 -4.52
C THR A 25 7.24 -4.39 -4.33
N CYS A 26 8.35 -4.25 -5.01
CA CYS A 26 9.02 -3.00 -5.22
C CYS A 26 9.22 -2.89 -6.74
N GLN A 27 9.09 -1.67 -7.26
CA GLN A 27 9.46 -1.40 -8.64
C GLN A 27 11.00 -1.36 -8.73
N GLN A 28 11.60 -0.45 -9.48
CA GLN A 28 13.04 -0.34 -9.62
C GLN A 28 13.58 0.53 -8.47
N ASN A 29 14.77 0.18 -8.00
CA ASN A 29 15.54 0.97 -7.04
C ASN A 29 14.82 1.25 -5.70
N CYS A 30 14.07 0.27 -5.20
CA CYS A 30 13.53 0.29 -3.83
C CYS A 30 13.70 -1.07 -3.15
N TYR A 31 13.33 -1.15 -1.87
CA TYR A 31 13.16 -2.41 -1.16
C TYR A 31 12.32 -2.21 0.11
N TRP A 32 11.70 -3.30 0.57
CA TRP A 32 10.96 -3.33 1.82
C TRP A 32 11.83 -3.88 2.95
N THR A 33 11.73 -3.27 4.12
CA THR A 33 12.18 -3.83 5.40
C THR A 33 11.02 -3.87 6.38
N GLU A 34 11.15 -4.69 7.42
CA GLU A 34 10.22 -4.69 8.55
C GLU A 34 10.88 -4.02 9.76
N SER A 35 10.14 -3.21 10.50
CA SER A 35 10.56 -2.71 11.80
C SER A 35 10.14 -3.71 12.89
N GLY A 36 10.84 -3.71 14.04
CA GLY A 36 10.53 -4.61 15.16
C GLY A 36 9.12 -4.47 15.75
N ASN A 37 8.35 -3.47 15.30
CA ASN A 37 6.99 -3.18 15.76
C ASN A 37 5.91 -3.60 14.74
N GLY A 38 6.27 -4.38 13.71
CA GLY A 38 5.31 -4.82 12.68
C GLY A 38 4.95 -3.74 11.65
N GLU A 39 5.77 -2.70 11.54
CA GLU A 39 5.66 -1.71 10.46
C GLU A 39 6.46 -2.18 9.24
N TYR A 40 6.02 -1.74 8.07
CA TYR A 40 6.69 -2.01 6.79
C TYR A 40 7.33 -0.73 6.28
N VAL A 41 8.64 -0.75 6.05
CA VAL A 41 9.38 0.43 5.59
C VAL A 41 9.79 0.22 4.14
N LEU A 42 9.26 1.06 3.26
CA LEU A 42 9.68 1.12 1.86
C LEU A 42 10.81 2.14 1.72
N ASN A 43 11.99 1.65 1.34
CA ASN A 43 13.17 2.46 1.08
C ASN A 43 13.24 2.75 -0.42
N LEU A 44 13.23 4.02 -0.81
CA LEU A 44 13.23 4.49 -2.20
C LEU A 44 14.54 5.26 -2.44
N HIS A 45 15.37 4.83 -3.39
CA HIS A 45 16.63 5.54 -3.69
C HIS A 45 16.37 6.92 -4.34
N ASN A 46 15.24 7.07 -5.04
CA ASN A 46 14.81 8.29 -5.70
C ASN A 46 13.28 8.39 -5.78
N SER A 47 12.78 9.61 -6.02
CA SER A 47 11.39 9.83 -6.48
C SER A 47 11.16 9.12 -7.82
N GLY A 48 9.91 8.73 -8.09
CA GLY A 48 9.49 8.07 -9.33
C GLY A 48 9.32 6.56 -9.20
N THR A 49 9.39 6.00 -8.00
CA THR A 49 9.22 4.56 -7.74
C THR A 49 8.26 4.32 -6.57
N SER A 50 7.91 3.06 -6.33
CA SER A 50 6.89 2.66 -5.35
C SER A 50 7.01 1.19 -4.95
N GLY A 51 6.25 0.83 -3.92
CA GLY A 51 6.07 -0.54 -3.47
C GLY A 51 4.60 -0.84 -3.26
N MET A 52 4.24 -2.12 -3.34
CA MET A 52 2.92 -2.60 -2.94
C MET A 52 3.01 -3.65 -1.84
N LEU A 53 2.00 -3.67 -0.98
CA LEU A 53 1.73 -4.73 -0.03
C LEU A 53 0.40 -5.38 -0.40
N ARG A 54 0.38 -6.71 -0.52
CA ARG A 54 -0.86 -7.49 -0.67
C ARG A 54 -1.23 -8.12 0.65
N PHE A 55 -2.49 -7.93 1.03
CA PHE A 55 -3.08 -8.40 2.27
C PHE A 55 -4.06 -9.53 1.97
N ARG A 56 -4.09 -10.56 2.83
CA ARG A 56 -5.05 -11.65 2.74
C ARG A 56 -5.55 -12.08 4.12
N ILE A 57 -6.85 -12.32 4.28
CA ILE A 57 -7.37 -13.12 5.40
C ILE A 57 -7.18 -14.59 5.03
N LEU A 58 -6.38 -15.32 5.80
CA LEU A 58 -6.07 -16.72 5.48
C LEU A 58 -7.30 -17.64 5.57
N ALA A 59 -8.22 -17.35 6.49
CA ALA A 59 -9.42 -18.17 6.72
C ALA A 59 -10.48 -18.02 5.61
N THR A 60 -10.67 -16.81 5.07
CA THR A 60 -11.73 -16.51 4.09
C THR A 60 -11.22 -16.31 2.67
N GLY A 61 -9.93 -16.01 2.51
CA GLY A 61 -9.30 -15.72 1.22
C GLY A 61 -9.58 -14.31 0.69
N GLU A 62 -10.17 -13.43 1.50
CA GLU A 62 -10.38 -12.02 1.14
C GLU A 62 -9.04 -11.29 1.01
N GLU A 63 -8.91 -10.46 -0.02
CA GLU A 63 -7.67 -9.76 -0.33
C GLU A 63 -7.89 -8.28 -0.68
N PHE A 64 -6.89 -7.48 -0.37
CA PHE A 64 -6.73 -6.15 -0.94
C PHE A 64 -5.24 -5.84 -1.12
N THR A 65 -4.94 -4.78 -1.86
CA THR A 65 -3.56 -4.26 -1.94
C THR A 65 -3.50 -2.80 -1.58
N VAL A 66 -2.32 -2.39 -1.11
CA VAL A 66 -1.97 -0.99 -0.88
C VAL A 66 -0.73 -0.69 -1.71
N ALA A 67 -0.76 0.38 -2.48
CA ALA A 67 0.40 0.95 -3.15
C ALA A 67 0.79 2.25 -2.46
N VAL A 68 2.09 2.42 -2.20
CA VAL A 68 2.67 3.67 -1.71
C VAL A 68 3.95 3.99 -2.46
N GLY A 69 4.18 5.27 -2.72
CA GLY A 69 5.40 5.71 -3.37
C GLY A 69 5.55 7.21 -3.39
N VAL A 70 6.54 7.65 -4.18
CA VAL A 70 6.82 9.07 -4.39
C VAL A 70 6.88 9.31 -5.89
N HIS A 71 6.14 10.31 -6.37
CA HIS A 71 6.11 10.73 -7.76
C HIS A 71 6.21 12.26 -7.83
N ASN A 72 7.11 12.77 -8.69
CA ASN A 72 7.45 14.20 -8.74
C ASN A 72 7.64 14.82 -7.35
N TYR A 73 8.45 14.16 -6.52
CA TYR A 73 8.86 14.59 -5.17
C TYR A 73 7.74 14.68 -4.13
N LYS A 74 6.54 14.15 -4.44
CA LYS A 74 5.40 14.06 -3.52
C LYS A 74 4.95 12.62 -3.35
N ARG A 75 4.53 12.28 -2.14
CA ARG A 75 3.86 11.02 -1.82
C ARG A 75 2.62 10.78 -2.70
N TRP A 76 2.33 9.51 -2.96
CA TRP A 76 1.07 9.05 -3.52
C TRP A 76 0.69 7.71 -2.90
N CYS A 77 -0.59 7.38 -2.96
CA CYS A 77 -1.09 6.07 -2.59
C CYS A 77 -2.33 5.65 -3.38
N ASP A 78 -2.61 4.35 -3.34
CA ASP A 78 -3.83 3.73 -3.86
C ASP A 78 -4.17 2.47 -3.03
N ILE A 79 -5.45 2.09 -3.03
CA ILE A 79 -5.95 0.86 -2.42
C ILE A 79 -6.83 0.14 -3.45
N ILE A 80 -6.55 -1.14 -3.68
CA ILE A 80 -7.38 -1.98 -4.54
C ILE A 80 -8.13 -2.97 -3.65
N PRO A 81 -9.41 -2.71 -3.34
CA PRO A 81 -10.22 -3.64 -2.55
C PRO A 81 -10.63 -4.85 -3.40
N ASN A 82 -11.03 -5.94 -2.75
CA ASN A 82 -11.49 -7.18 -3.41
C ASN A 82 -10.48 -7.75 -4.41
N PHE A 83 -9.19 -7.68 -4.09
CA PHE A 83 -8.10 -8.00 -5.00
C PHE A 83 -8.13 -9.45 -5.49
N GLN A 84 -8.69 -10.37 -4.70
CA GLN A 84 -8.88 -11.77 -5.05
C GLN A 84 -9.68 -11.95 -6.35
N GLU A 85 -10.57 -11.03 -6.69
CA GLU A 85 -11.41 -11.10 -7.90
C GLU A 85 -10.61 -10.86 -9.18
N LEU A 86 -9.43 -10.23 -9.08
CA LEU A 86 -8.57 -9.98 -10.24
C LEU A 86 -7.83 -11.23 -10.71
N ASN A 87 -7.74 -12.26 -9.87
CA ASN A 87 -6.95 -13.48 -10.10
C ASN A 87 -5.52 -13.17 -10.59
N LYS A 88 -4.88 -12.18 -9.99
CA LYS A 88 -3.54 -11.67 -10.32
C LYS A 88 -2.73 -11.51 -9.05
N THR A 89 -1.41 -11.48 -9.16
CA THR A 89 -0.49 -11.11 -8.06
C THR A 89 -0.24 -9.60 -8.05
N ALA A 90 0.30 -9.08 -6.95
CA ALA A 90 0.73 -7.68 -6.92
C ALA A 90 1.82 -7.43 -7.96
N MET A 91 2.68 -8.41 -8.26
CA MET A 91 3.70 -8.32 -9.31
C MET A 91 3.12 -8.01 -10.71
N LEU A 92 1.92 -8.50 -11.03
CA LEU A 92 1.27 -8.21 -12.32
C LEU A 92 0.56 -6.85 -12.34
N ILE A 93 0.07 -6.39 -11.18
CA ILE A 93 -0.67 -5.13 -11.07
C ILE A 93 0.28 -3.94 -10.90
N HIS A 94 1.40 -4.11 -10.19
CA HIS A 94 2.33 -3.03 -9.86
C HIS A 94 2.86 -2.27 -11.08
N PRO A 95 3.23 -2.91 -12.21
CA PRO A 95 3.66 -2.18 -13.40
C PRO A 95 2.57 -1.30 -14.04
N THR A 96 1.28 -1.56 -13.80
CA THR A 96 0.17 -0.78 -14.40
C THR A 96 0.09 0.66 -13.90
N TYR A 97 0.79 0.96 -12.80
CA TYR A 97 1.02 2.29 -12.25
C TYR A 97 2.01 3.12 -13.07
N TYR A 98 2.73 2.53 -14.03
CA TYR A 98 3.78 3.19 -14.81
C TYR A 98 3.47 3.10 -16.30
N GLY A 99 2.55 3.94 -16.77
CA GLY A 99 2.08 3.94 -18.16
C GLY A 99 0.98 2.92 -18.48
N GLY A 100 0.32 2.35 -17.47
CA GLY A 100 -0.82 1.44 -17.62
C GLY A 100 -2.14 2.02 -17.10
N GLU A 101 -3.10 1.14 -16.85
CA GLU A 101 -4.46 1.50 -16.40
C GLU A 101 -4.49 2.33 -15.11
N ARG A 102 -3.49 2.17 -14.23
CA ARG A 102 -3.42 2.84 -12.93
C ARG A 102 -2.46 4.03 -12.88
N ASP A 103 -1.87 4.41 -14.00
CA ASP A 103 -0.90 5.52 -14.09
C ASP A 103 -1.44 6.82 -13.47
N GLY A 104 -2.72 7.11 -13.70
CA GLY A 104 -3.38 8.31 -13.17
C GLY A 104 -3.33 8.44 -11.63
N MET A 105 -3.12 7.35 -10.88
CA MET A 105 -3.02 7.40 -9.42
C MET A 105 -1.71 8.05 -8.93
N LEU A 106 -0.62 7.95 -9.71
CA LEU A 106 0.67 8.56 -9.36
C LEU A 106 0.56 10.08 -9.44
N TRP A 107 -0.09 10.56 -10.50
CA TRP A 107 -0.27 11.97 -10.79
C TRP A 107 -1.21 12.67 -9.82
N LYS A 108 -2.15 11.93 -9.20
CA LYS A 108 -3.01 12.49 -8.15
C LYS A 108 -2.26 12.85 -6.87
N GLN A 109 -1.10 12.22 -6.61
CA GLN A 109 -0.24 12.52 -5.45
C GLN A 109 -1.02 12.57 -4.13
N LEU A 110 -1.95 11.64 -3.91
CA LEU A 110 -2.90 11.71 -2.80
C LEU A 110 -2.20 11.52 -1.45
N PRO A 111 -2.49 12.37 -0.43
CA PRO A 111 -2.04 12.15 0.94
C PRO A 111 -2.85 11.08 1.66
N SER A 112 -4.01 10.71 1.15
CA SER A 112 -4.88 9.72 1.75
C SER A 112 -5.75 9.04 0.70
N PHE A 113 -6.14 7.81 0.98
CA PHE A 113 -7.10 7.06 0.18
C PHE A 113 -8.03 6.27 1.09
N GLU A 114 -9.32 6.30 0.81
CA GLU A 114 -10.34 5.59 1.56
C GLU A 114 -11.23 4.81 0.60
N THR A 115 -11.55 3.57 0.95
CA THR A 115 -12.49 2.74 0.22
C THR A 115 -13.13 1.69 1.14
N VAL A 116 -14.16 1.03 0.66
CA VAL A 116 -14.85 -0.06 1.35
C VAL A 116 -14.89 -1.26 0.42
N ASP A 117 -14.52 -2.44 0.93
CA ASP A 117 -14.63 -3.68 0.13
C ASP A 117 -16.07 -4.22 0.09
N LYS A 118 -16.32 -5.27 -0.69
CA LYS A 118 -17.68 -5.83 -0.83
C LYS A 118 -18.19 -6.53 0.44
N LYS A 119 -17.30 -6.79 1.40
CA LYS A 119 -17.62 -7.40 2.69
C LYS A 119 -17.86 -6.36 3.78
N GLY A 120 -17.68 -5.09 3.45
CA GLY A 120 -17.92 -3.96 4.34
C GLY A 120 -16.67 -3.45 5.04
N HIS A 121 -15.49 -4.05 4.82
CA HIS A 121 -14.29 -3.57 5.48
C HIS A 121 -13.92 -2.19 4.96
N LYS A 122 -13.85 -1.24 5.87
CA LYS A 122 -13.35 0.10 5.61
C LYS A 122 -11.82 0.09 5.64
N LEU A 123 -11.21 0.49 4.52
CA LEU A 123 -9.78 0.56 4.29
C LEU A 123 -9.38 2.02 4.12
N VAL A 124 -8.55 2.53 5.03
CA VAL A 124 -8.13 3.94 5.04
C VAL A 124 -6.61 4.01 5.16
N LEU A 125 -5.96 4.64 4.20
CA LEU A 125 -4.53 4.95 4.27
C LEU A 125 -4.36 6.46 4.35
N ILE A 126 -3.60 6.95 5.32
CA ILE A 126 -3.33 8.39 5.52
C ILE A 126 -1.84 8.60 5.76
N PHE A 127 -1.22 9.48 4.99
CA PHE A 127 0.11 10.00 5.25
C PHE A 127 0.10 11.08 6.33
N ASN A 128 0.93 10.92 7.35
CA ASN A 128 1.20 11.92 8.39
C ASN A 128 2.54 11.62 9.10
N PRO A 129 3.63 12.39 8.88
CA PRO A 129 3.70 13.56 8.01
C PRO A 129 3.60 13.20 6.52
N ALA A 130 3.01 14.11 5.75
CA ALA A 130 2.78 13.93 4.31
C ALA A 130 3.81 14.65 3.42
N GLU A 131 4.87 15.21 3.99
CA GLU A 131 5.90 15.98 3.29
C GLU A 131 7.31 15.60 3.78
N GLY A 132 8.32 16.00 3.02
CA GLY A 132 9.72 15.67 3.29
C GLY A 132 10.11 14.27 2.79
N ASN A 133 11.20 13.76 3.34
CA ASN A 133 11.87 12.56 2.84
C ASN A 133 11.58 11.31 3.67
N ASN A 134 11.15 11.49 4.92
CA ASN A 134 10.78 10.41 5.82
C ASN A 134 9.27 10.48 6.02
N LEU A 135 8.56 9.79 5.14
CA LEU A 135 7.10 9.78 5.11
C LEU A 135 6.60 8.67 6.02
N TYR A 136 5.45 8.90 6.63
CA TYR A 136 4.78 7.92 7.48
C TYR A 136 3.33 7.81 7.05
N ALA A 137 2.83 6.59 6.91
CA ALA A 137 1.46 6.30 6.52
C ALA A 137 0.83 5.31 7.50
N THR A 138 -0.39 5.59 7.92
CA THR A 138 -1.18 4.66 8.74
C THR A 138 -2.27 4.03 7.88
N LEU A 139 -2.22 2.71 7.75
CA LEU A 139 -3.28 1.90 7.16
C LEU A 139 -4.22 1.42 8.27
N SER A 140 -5.43 1.97 8.30
CA SER A 140 -6.50 1.52 9.19
C SER A 140 -7.45 0.55 8.47
N ILE A 141 -7.74 -0.57 9.12
CA ILE A 141 -8.67 -1.60 8.64
C ILE A 141 -9.72 -1.82 9.72
N SER A 142 -10.99 -1.63 9.38
CA SER A 142 -12.13 -1.88 10.28
C SER A 142 -13.28 -2.56 9.55
N ALA A 143 -14.14 -3.25 10.29
CA ALA A 143 -15.41 -3.75 9.78
C ALA A 143 -16.44 -2.62 9.58
#